data_AF-A0A1B8DUS3-F1
#
_entry.id   AF-A0A1B8DUS3-F1
#
_cell.length_a   1.000
_cell.length_b   1.000
_cell.length_c   1.000
_cell.angle_alpha   90.00
_cell.angle_beta   90.00
_cell.angle_gamma   90.00
#
_symmetry.space_group_name_H-M   'P 1'
#
loop_
_entity.id
_entity.type
_entity.pdbx_description
1 polymer ?
#
loop_
_entity_poly.entity_id
_entity_poly.type
_entity_poly.pdbx_seq_one_letter_code
_entity_poly.pdbx_strand_id
1 'polypeptide(L)'
;MLSLLCILTFLLSLTLSQHSPPQFHSPSQSKSQPAPSRPPSPPNHTTWTSLVLTHHGERRPPLTTAFPTLTPLGATQAFSSGSLLRSRYLTGVPSNLTTFSPLQGFHKNYLDSQRIQVLAGPEQYTVASAWAFLQGLYPPVDVPGVVGGSRLAGGKGVEAPLGGYQYGRVETAGGGDWNSVWIAGNDHCPSHALSTAHQLNTTTYKNTSLVSAPFYASTIPAVFRGTIPDPMVTYHNAIDLYEYAAYAKLHNDTVATKLPTASLTRLRALAAQRLWGIHGSQGASGAGDDDEWSGVVKPIAGRTFAARVVSLLSGAMSARPGALNLLFSGSAPFVGFSAISGLAEHDARFKGVVEPGSMMVFEVFSYTDPEAGVPGKEDLWVRFLYRNGTAENNRLMGYPLFGRGRSKMDMRFAEFEEEMGGVAVGVGEWCEGCEAGSVFCPAFREALEKARKEGGEKEGGGGGGKEGGKEGGKKKKSKKATAVELGLGLGAAGVVLTGMMLTFLIYARRGERKKAEGYGNKERERAGGEGPGSWEMGDRTPKEGEGGAGRGQANYPVQNEEGLRSMSVYSVHEEEEEAVNPLREPVRVEDRV
;
A
#
# COMPACT_ATOMS: atom_id res chain seq x y z
N MET A 1 19.83 -11.98 67.70
CA MET A 1 21.16 -12.37 68.23
C MET A 1 21.51 -13.75 67.68
N LEU A 2 21.69 -13.86 66.36
CA LEU A 2 22.98 -13.88 65.65
C LEU A 2 23.94 -15.06 65.93
N SER A 3 23.55 -16.06 66.73
CA SER A 3 24.26 -17.36 66.79
C SER A 3 23.38 -18.60 66.59
N LEU A 4 22.08 -18.45 66.31
CA LEU A 4 21.18 -19.60 66.07
C LEU A 4 20.66 -19.77 64.63
N LEU A 5 21.03 -18.89 63.68
CA LEU A 5 20.63 -19.03 62.27
C LEU A 5 21.75 -19.55 61.34
N CYS A 6 22.99 -19.67 61.82
CA CYS A 6 24.11 -20.24 61.05
C CYS A 6 24.26 -21.76 61.16
N ILE A 7 23.51 -22.43 62.03
CA ILE A 7 23.59 -23.89 62.23
C ILE A 7 22.55 -24.64 61.37
N LEU A 8 21.53 -23.95 60.83
CA LEU A 8 20.49 -24.59 60.01
C LEU A 8 20.79 -24.61 58.50
N THR A 9 21.80 -23.86 58.02
CA THR A 9 22.18 -23.82 56.59
C THR A 9 23.39 -24.67 56.22
N PHE A 10 24.07 -25.29 57.20
CA PHE A 10 25.21 -26.17 56.95
C PHE A 10 24.86 -27.68 57.01
N LEU A 11 23.63 -28.04 57.39
CA LEU A 11 23.17 -29.43 57.57
C LEU A 11 22.28 -29.95 56.42
N LEU A 12 22.14 -29.21 55.31
CA LEU A 12 21.38 -29.67 54.13
C LEU A 12 22.23 -29.95 52.87
N SER A 13 23.55 -29.88 52.96
CA SER A 13 24.47 -29.99 51.81
C SER A 13 25.53 -31.10 51.92
N LEU A 14 25.38 -32.07 52.83
CA LEU A 14 26.39 -33.12 53.06
C LEU A 14 25.82 -34.51 53.35
N THR A 15 24.93 -35.01 52.48
CA THR A 15 24.69 -36.44 52.18
C THR A 15 23.93 -36.43 50.84
N LEU A 16 24.42 -36.84 49.68
CA LEU A 16 24.94 -38.14 49.30
C LEU A 16 25.88 -37.96 48.09
N SER A 17 27.08 -38.52 48.18
CA SER A 17 27.90 -38.88 47.01
C SER A 17 28.36 -40.32 47.19
N GLN A 18 28.31 -41.07 46.09
CA GLN A 18 28.84 -42.41 45.84
C GLN A 18 28.01 -43.61 46.36
N HIS A 19 27.33 -44.30 45.43
CA HIS A 19 27.55 -45.74 45.14
C HIS A 19 26.75 -46.15 43.88
N SER A 20 27.41 -46.83 42.93
CA SER A 20 26.86 -47.35 41.68
C SER A 20 25.88 -48.51 41.89
N PRO A 21 24.87 -48.67 41.00
CA PRO A 21 24.21 -49.96 40.77
C PRO A 21 24.20 -50.40 39.28
N PRO A 22 23.77 -51.66 38.97
CA PRO A 22 24.23 -52.48 37.85
C PRO A 22 23.37 -52.39 36.57
N GLN A 23 23.90 -53.02 35.51
CA GLN A 23 23.24 -53.24 34.21
C GLN A 23 21.91 -53.99 34.36
N PHE A 24 20.85 -53.51 33.70
CA PHE A 24 19.82 -54.34 33.04
C PHE A 24 19.09 -53.52 31.95
N HIS A 25 18.77 -54.21 30.86
CA HIS A 25 18.44 -53.73 29.52
C HIS A 25 17.35 -52.65 29.38
N SER A 26 17.54 -51.75 28.40
CA SER A 26 16.46 -50.99 27.75
C SER A 26 16.74 -50.82 26.25
N PRO A 27 15.70 -50.86 25.41
CA PRO A 27 15.80 -51.17 23.98
C PRO A 27 16.34 -50.01 23.15
N SER A 28 17.12 -50.36 22.14
CA SER A 28 17.56 -49.47 21.07
C SER A 28 16.35 -48.93 20.30
N GLN A 29 16.00 -47.66 20.51
CA GLN A 29 15.31 -46.88 19.48
C GLN A 29 16.33 -45.93 18.86
N SER A 30 16.77 -46.28 17.66
CA SER A 30 17.46 -45.35 16.76
C SER A 30 16.52 -44.17 16.49
N LYS A 31 16.77 -43.01 17.10
CA LYS A 31 16.23 -41.75 16.59
C LYS A 31 16.91 -41.49 15.25
N SER A 32 16.23 -41.87 14.18
CA SER A 32 16.53 -41.43 12.83
C SER A 32 16.66 -39.92 12.83
N GLN A 33 17.85 -39.41 12.51
CA GLN A 33 18.01 -38.02 12.09
C GLN A 33 17.00 -37.76 10.95
N PRO A 34 16.26 -36.63 10.96
CA PRO A 34 15.49 -36.26 9.79
C PRO A 34 16.47 -36.11 8.63
N ALA A 35 16.21 -36.81 7.53
CA ALA A 35 16.96 -36.61 6.30
C ALA A 35 17.00 -35.11 5.94
N PRO A 36 18.10 -34.60 5.38
CA PRO A 36 18.11 -33.25 4.83
C PRO A 36 16.95 -33.15 3.84
N SER A 37 16.02 -32.24 4.12
CA SER A 37 14.89 -31.96 3.23
C SER A 37 15.47 -31.70 1.84
N ARG A 38 15.05 -32.52 0.86
CA ARG A 38 15.39 -32.32 -0.55
C ARG A 38 15.14 -30.84 -0.88
N PRO A 39 16.10 -30.12 -1.48
CA PRO A 39 15.83 -28.76 -1.92
C PRO A 39 14.58 -28.80 -2.81
N PRO A 40 13.66 -27.82 -2.68
CA PRO A 40 12.51 -27.73 -3.57
C PRO A 40 13.02 -27.83 -5.01
N SER A 41 12.33 -28.59 -5.86
CA SER A 41 12.64 -28.63 -7.29
C SER A 41 12.77 -27.18 -7.79
N PRO A 42 13.80 -26.86 -8.58
CA PRO A 42 13.97 -25.51 -9.07
C PRO A 42 12.67 -25.09 -9.78
N PRO A 43 12.13 -23.91 -9.45
CA PRO A 43 10.95 -23.43 -10.14
C PRO A 43 11.27 -23.30 -11.63
N ASN A 44 10.28 -23.54 -12.48
CA ASN A 44 10.45 -23.43 -13.93
C ASN A 44 10.62 -21.97 -14.40
N HIS A 45 10.74 -21.02 -13.48
CA HIS A 45 10.84 -19.59 -13.76
C HIS A 45 11.69 -18.86 -12.72
N THR A 46 12.27 -17.74 -13.14
CA THR A 46 13.04 -16.82 -12.28
C THR A 46 12.31 -15.50 -12.15
N THR A 47 12.09 -15.01 -10.92
CA THR A 47 11.53 -13.68 -10.68
C THR A 47 12.66 -12.64 -10.64
N TRP A 48 12.55 -11.60 -11.46
CA TRP A 48 13.57 -10.55 -11.63
C TRP A 48 13.28 -9.31 -10.80
N THR A 49 12.01 -8.96 -10.64
CA THR A 49 11.58 -7.86 -9.77
C THR A 49 10.18 -8.14 -9.27
N SER A 50 9.88 -7.62 -8.09
CA SER A 50 8.53 -7.66 -7.55
C SER A 50 8.17 -6.32 -6.93
N LEU A 51 6.88 -6.01 -7.03
CA LEU A 51 6.25 -4.92 -6.32
C LEU A 51 5.10 -5.47 -5.49
N VAL A 52 5.05 -5.07 -4.23
CA VAL A 52 4.02 -5.48 -3.29
C VAL A 52 3.39 -4.25 -2.65
N LEU A 53 2.11 -4.03 -2.93
CA LEU A 53 1.29 -3.10 -2.16
C LEU A 53 0.69 -3.87 -0.98
N THR A 54 0.95 -3.39 0.23
CA THR A 54 0.51 -4.00 1.49
C THR A 54 -0.42 -3.04 2.21
N HIS A 55 -1.60 -3.53 2.60
CA HIS A 55 -2.50 -2.82 3.49
C HIS A 55 -1.91 -2.86 4.90
N HIS A 56 -1.94 -1.74 5.62
CA HIS A 56 -1.50 -1.72 7.01
C HIS A 56 -2.20 -2.80 7.87
N GLY A 57 -1.54 -3.21 8.95
CA GLY A 57 -2.14 -4.09 9.95
C GLY A 57 -3.26 -3.38 10.73
N GLU A 58 -3.94 -4.13 11.60
CA GLU A 58 -4.97 -3.60 12.47
C GLU A 58 -4.43 -2.41 13.29
N ARG A 59 -5.21 -1.32 13.30
CA ARG A 59 -4.93 -0.10 14.05
C ARG A 59 -6.08 0.18 15.01
N ARG A 60 -5.85 1.05 15.99
CA ARG A 60 -6.93 1.59 16.81
C ARG A 60 -7.94 2.38 15.96
N PRO A 61 -9.26 2.22 16.13
CA PRO A 61 -10.26 2.83 15.24
C PRO A 61 -10.27 4.37 15.33
N PRO A 62 -10.36 5.08 14.19
CA PRO A 62 -10.25 6.55 14.13
C PRO A 62 -11.39 7.28 14.85
N LEU A 63 -12.62 6.76 14.82
CA LEU A 63 -13.77 7.37 15.51
C LEU A 63 -13.63 7.41 17.03
N THR A 64 -12.67 6.69 17.60
CA THR A 64 -12.46 6.59 19.05
C THR A 64 -11.06 7.01 19.48
N THR A 65 -10.17 7.25 18.52
CA THR A 65 -8.76 7.55 18.76
C THR A 65 -8.29 8.62 17.78
N ALA A 66 -8.00 9.83 18.28
CA ALA A 66 -7.57 10.94 17.45
C ALA A 66 -6.26 10.68 16.68
N PHE A 67 -5.34 9.90 17.26
CA PHE A 67 -4.10 9.46 16.63
C PHE A 67 -4.01 7.94 16.63
N PRO A 68 -4.61 7.27 15.62
CA PRO A 68 -4.58 5.82 15.49
C PRO A 68 -3.16 5.27 15.49
N THR A 69 -2.94 4.21 16.27
CA THR A 69 -1.66 3.50 16.30
C THR A 69 -1.86 2.03 15.93
N LEU A 70 -0.81 1.41 15.37
CA LEU A 70 -0.79 -0.04 15.13
C LEU A 70 -1.03 -0.78 16.44
N THR A 71 -1.81 -1.84 16.39
CA THR A 71 -2.00 -2.73 17.54
C THR A 71 -1.00 -3.88 17.51
N PRO A 72 -0.80 -4.59 18.64
CA PRO A 72 0.02 -5.82 18.64
C PRO A 72 -0.48 -6.88 17.65
N LEU A 73 -1.80 -6.99 17.47
CA LEU A 73 -2.38 -7.86 16.45
C LEU A 73 -2.02 -7.37 15.06
N GLY A 74 -2.14 -6.07 14.78
CA GLY A 74 -1.72 -5.47 13.51
C GLY A 74 -0.25 -5.70 13.16
N ALA A 75 0.65 -5.60 14.15
CA ALA A 75 2.05 -5.93 13.98
C ALA A 75 2.26 -7.42 13.63
N THR A 76 1.53 -8.33 14.29
CA THR A 76 1.57 -9.77 14.01
C THR A 76 1.08 -10.08 12.58
N GLN A 77 0.03 -9.39 12.13
CA GLN A 77 -0.49 -9.52 10.76
C GLN A 77 0.57 -9.09 9.73
N ALA A 78 1.19 -7.93 9.93
CA ALA A 78 2.26 -7.44 9.05
C ALA A 78 3.48 -8.37 9.05
N PHE A 79 3.90 -8.85 10.22
CA PHE A 79 4.98 -9.84 10.38
C PHE A 79 4.67 -11.15 9.64
N SER A 80 3.44 -11.64 9.74
CA SER A 80 2.97 -12.83 9.02
C SER A 80 3.04 -12.64 7.50
N SER A 81 2.62 -11.47 6.99
CA SER A 81 2.73 -11.14 5.56
C SER A 81 4.19 -11.07 5.08
N GLY A 82 5.10 -10.51 5.88
CA GLY A 82 6.55 -10.54 5.61
C GLY A 82 7.12 -11.96 5.58
N SER A 83 6.71 -12.80 6.54
CA SER A 83 7.12 -14.21 6.63
C SER A 83 6.63 -15.05 5.45
N LEU A 84 5.44 -14.74 4.92
CA LEU A 84 4.92 -15.34 3.70
C LEU A 84 5.78 -14.98 2.49
N LEU A 85 6.17 -13.71 2.34
CA LEU A 85 7.07 -13.32 1.25
C LEU A 85 8.48 -13.88 1.41
N ARG A 86 8.98 -14.03 2.64
CA ARG A 86 10.23 -14.77 2.90
C ARG A 86 10.16 -16.20 2.37
N SER A 87 9.04 -16.88 2.63
CA SER A 87 8.79 -18.24 2.14
C SER A 87 8.73 -18.30 0.61
N ARG A 88 8.07 -17.31 0.00
CA ARG A 88 7.94 -17.18 -1.46
C ARG A 88 9.27 -16.90 -2.15
N TYR A 89 10.01 -15.89 -1.70
CA TYR A 89 11.16 -15.34 -2.45
C TYR A 89 12.52 -15.88 -2.01
N LEU A 90 12.67 -16.31 -0.75
CA LEU A 90 14.01 -16.53 -0.16
C LEU A 90 14.23 -17.99 0.27
N THR A 91 13.29 -18.59 0.99
CA THR A 91 13.53 -19.88 1.66
C THR A 91 12.88 -21.06 0.97
N GLY A 92 11.74 -20.87 0.30
CA GLY A 92 11.01 -21.95 -0.37
C GLY A 92 10.48 -23.02 0.59
N VAL A 93 10.27 -22.66 1.86
CA VAL A 93 9.68 -23.58 2.85
C VAL A 93 8.29 -23.98 2.34
N PRO A 94 7.99 -25.30 2.23
CA PRO A 94 6.68 -25.75 1.78
C PRO A 94 5.57 -25.11 2.61
N SER A 95 4.66 -24.42 1.93
CA SER A 95 3.53 -23.73 2.55
C SER A 95 2.30 -23.94 1.70
N ASN A 96 1.15 -24.14 2.34
CA ASN A 96 -0.14 -24.06 1.65
C ASN A 96 -0.48 -22.62 1.26
N LEU A 97 0.15 -21.60 1.86
CA LEU A 97 -0.19 -20.18 1.64
C LEU A 97 0.40 -19.55 0.38
N THR A 98 1.53 -20.06 -0.11
CA THR A 98 2.24 -19.49 -1.26
C THR A 98 3.11 -20.55 -1.93
N THR A 99 3.44 -20.34 -3.21
CA THR A 99 4.42 -21.14 -3.94
C THR A 99 5.80 -20.51 -3.84
N PHE A 100 6.85 -21.34 -3.99
CA PHE A 100 8.22 -20.84 -4.08
C PHE A 100 8.45 -20.19 -5.46
N SER A 101 8.98 -18.97 -5.46
CA SER A 101 9.29 -18.15 -6.62
C SER A 101 10.50 -17.30 -6.28
N PRO A 102 11.75 -17.78 -6.44
CA PRO A 102 12.94 -17.10 -5.97
C PRO A 102 13.13 -15.76 -6.67
N LEU A 103 13.49 -14.75 -5.87
CA LEU A 103 13.82 -13.44 -6.39
C LEU A 103 15.32 -13.34 -6.66
N GLN A 104 15.69 -12.99 -7.88
CA GLN A 104 17.09 -13.02 -8.31
C GLN A 104 17.94 -11.99 -7.57
N GLY A 105 19.11 -12.41 -7.11
CA GLY A 105 20.10 -11.53 -6.48
C GLY A 105 19.86 -11.20 -5.00
N PHE A 106 18.96 -11.92 -4.32
CA PHE A 106 18.68 -11.73 -2.89
C PHE A 106 19.36 -12.79 -2.03
N HIS A 107 19.98 -12.36 -0.93
CA HIS A 107 20.50 -13.28 0.07
C HIS A 107 19.38 -13.79 0.98
N LYS A 108 19.40 -15.08 1.36
CA LYS A 108 18.32 -15.67 2.16
C LYS A 108 18.20 -15.04 3.56
N ASN A 109 19.32 -14.64 4.15
CA ASN A 109 19.37 -14.22 5.56
C ASN A 109 19.74 -12.75 5.75
N TYR A 110 20.31 -12.08 4.74
CA TYR A 110 20.86 -10.74 4.92
C TYR A 110 20.09 -9.75 4.07
N LEU A 111 19.57 -8.72 4.74
CA LEU A 111 18.86 -7.64 4.10
C LEU A 111 19.83 -6.78 3.29
N ASP A 112 19.48 -6.53 2.03
CA ASP A 112 20.18 -5.58 1.16
C ASP A 112 19.32 -4.33 0.93
N SER A 113 19.65 -3.25 1.63
CA SER A 113 18.96 -1.95 1.54
C SER A 113 19.12 -1.25 0.19
N GLN A 114 19.96 -1.77 -0.73
CA GLN A 114 20.03 -1.27 -2.11
C GLN A 114 19.02 -1.97 -3.03
N ARG A 115 18.55 -3.16 -2.66
CA ARG A 115 17.62 -3.97 -3.47
C ARG A 115 16.19 -3.94 -2.94
N ILE A 116 16.02 -3.70 -1.63
CA ILE A 116 14.70 -3.54 -1.01
C ILE A 116 14.40 -2.05 -0.88
N GLN A 117 13.36 -1.61 -1.57
CA GLN A 117 12.85 -0.25 -1.47
C GLN A 117 11.52 -0.31 -0.73
N VAL A 118 11.38 0.48 0.32
CA VAL A 118 10.17 0.53 1.13
C VAL A 118 9.65 1.95 1.20
N LEU A 119 8.40 2.14 0.77
CA LEU A 119 7.69 3.42 0.86
C LEU A 119 6.40 3.21 1.66
N ALA A 120 6.17 4.07 2.65
CA ALA A 120 4.99 4.02 3.51
C ALA A 120 4.32 5.39 3.63
N GLY A 121 3.02 5.39 3.92
CA GLY A 121 2.32 6.58 4.42
C GLY A 121 2.95 7.03 5.75
N PRO A 122 2.89 8.33 6.11
CA PRO A 122 3.55 8.87 7.29
C PRO A 122 2.84 8.47 8.61
N GLU A 123 1.65 7.88 8.54
CA GLU A 123 0.89 7.50 9.72
C GLU A 123 1.61 6.40 10.50
N GLN A 124 1.56 6.50 11.84
CA GLN A 124 2.27 5.59 12.72
C GLN A 124 1.96 4.11 12.41
N TYR A 125 0.69 3.79 12.12
CA TYR A 125 0.28 2.42 11.84
C TYR A 125 0.81 1.89 10.51
N THR A 126 0.96 2.76 9.50
CA THR A 126 1.47 2.39 8.18
C THR A 126 2.98 2.13 8.25
N VAL A 127 3.74 3.03 8.86
CA VAL A 127 5.20 2.88 9.04
C VAL A 127 5.54 1.70 9.96
N ALA A 128 4.82 1.56 11.08
CA ALA A 128 5.02 0.44 11.99
C ALA A 128 4.70 -0.91 11.33
N SER A 129 3.69 -0.96 10.45
CA SER A 129 3.41 -2.15 9.64
C SER A 129 4.59 -2.50 8.72
N ALA A 130 5.23 -1.50 8.12
CA ALA A 130 6.40 -1.71 7.27
C ALA A 130 7.57 -2.33 8.05
N TRP A 131 7.86 -1.85 9.26
CA TRP A 131 8.90 -2.44 10.11
C TRP A 131 8.55 -3.86 10.58
N ALA A 132 7.32 -4.09 11.04
CA ALA A 132 6.88 -5.43 11.44
C ALA A 132 6.93 -6.42 10.26
N PHE A 133 6.59 -5.97 9.05
CA PHE A 133 6.74 -6.74 7.83
C PHE A 133 8.19 -7.10 7.54
N LEU A 134 9.11 -6.13 7.64
CA LEU A 134 10.55 -6.37 7.44
C LEU A 134 11.11 -7.37 8.46
N GLN A 135 10.63 -7.34 9.71
CA GLN A 135 10.98 -8.35 10.73
C GLN A 135 10.60 -9.77 10.30
N GLY A 136 9.44 -9.94 9.64
CA GLY A 136 9.03 -11.24 9.10
C GLY A 136 9.81 -11.63 7.85
N LEU A 137 10.14 -10.66 7.00
CA LEU A 137 10.87 -10.89 5.75
C LEU A 137 12.34 -11.26 5.99
N TYR A 138 13.01 -10.52 6.87
CA TYR A 138 14.39 -10.71 7.31
C TYR A 138 14.45 -10.75 8.85
N PRO A 139 14.25 -11.94 9.45
CA PRO A 139 14.33 -12.08 10.88
C PRO A 139 15.75 -11.78 11.41
N PRO A 140 15.90 -11.60 12.73
CA PRO A 140 17.19 -11.39 13.35
C PRO A 140 18.17 -12.53 13.03
N VAL A 141 19.46 -12.19 12.94
CA VAL A 141 20.53 -13.13 12.58
C VAL A 141 21.57 -13.20 13.69
N ASP A 142 21.78 -14.41 14.22
CA ASP A 142 22.80 -14.70 15.21
C ASP A 142 24.19 -14.66 14.53
N VAL A 143 24.88 -13.52 14.53
CA VAL A 143 26.29 -13.52 14.10
C VAL A 143 27.18 -12.53 14.84
N PRO A 144 28.29 -13.01 15.46
CA PRO A 144 29.39 -12.16 15.87
C PRO A 144 30.17 -11.67 14.64
N GLY A 145 30.04 -10.39 14.30
CA GLY A 145 31.10 -9.58 13.66
C GLY A 145 31.66 -9.96 12.28
N VAL A 146 31.05 -10.84 11.46
CA VAL A 146 31.60 -11.16 10.12
C VAL A 146 30.73 -10.64 8.97
N VAL A 147 29.40 -10.66 9.10
CA VAL A 147 28.49 -10.09 8.10
C VAL A 147 27.36 -9.39 8.84
N GLY A 148 27.41 -8.07 8.91
CA GLY A 148 26.41 -7.22 9.59
C GLY A 148 26.80 -6.69 10.98
N GLY A 149 27.77 -7.31 11.65
CA GLY A 149 28.32 -6.81 12.91
C GLY A 149 29.57 -5.95 12.67
N SER A 150 29.64 -4.77 13.27
CA SER A 150 30.89 -4.00 13.32
C SER A 150 31.88 -4.72 14.23
N ARG A 151 33.08 -4.99 13.73
CA ARG A 151 34.16 -5.52 14.57
C ARG A 151 34.71 -4.36 15.40
N LEU A 152 34.64 -4.49 16.72
CA LEU A 152 35.38 -3.57 17.59
C LEU A 152 36.88 -3.81 17.44
N ALA A 153 37.68 -2.76 17.60
CA ALA A 153 39.11 -2.88 17.80
C ALA A 153 39.34 -3.85 18.99
N GLY A 154 40.11 -4.92 18.77
CA GLY A 154 40.29 -6.01 19.73
C GLY A 154 39.49 -7.29 19.46
N GLY A 155 38.79 -7.39 18.32
CA GLY A 155 38.30 -8.67 17.76
C GLY A 155 36.98 -9.18 18.33
N LYS A 156 36.34 -8.46 19.26
CA LYS A 156 34.97 -8.76 19.70
C LYS A 156 33.97 -8.27 18.66
N GLY A 157 33.16 -9.18 18.13
CA GLY A 157 32.01 -8.82 17.30
C GLY A 157 30.92 -8.19 18.16
N VAL A 158 30.35 -7.07 17.71
CA VAL A 158 29.15 -6.48 18.33
C VAL A 158 27.94 -6.93 17.54
N GLU A 159 26.98 -7.49 18.26
CA GLU A 159 25.68 -7.86 17.73
C GLU A 159 24.75 -6.64 17.76
N ALA A 160 23.88 -6.53 16.75
CA ALA A 160 22.82 -5.52 16.79
C ALA A 160 21.81 -5.82 17.93
N PRO A 161 21.16 -4.78 18.50
CA PRO A 161 20.09 -4.98 19.48
C PRO A 161 18.98 -5.91 18.99
N LEU A 162 18.12 -6.37 19.93
CA LEU A 162 17.00 -7.27 19.65
C LEU A 162 17.44 -8.61 19.01
N GLY A 163 18.61 -9.13 19.42
CA GLY A 163 19.11 -10.44 18.98
C GLY A 163 19.58 -10.46 17.52
N GLY A 164 20.25 -9.40 17.06
CA GLY A 164 20.75 -9.33 15.68
C GLY A 164 19.73 -8.78 14.69
N TYR A 165 18.83 -7.90 15.13
CA TYR A 165 17.81 -7.30 14.27
C TYR A 165 18.44 -6.53 13.10
N GLN A 166 17.82 -6.67 11.92
CA GLN A 166 18.27 -6.05 10.68
C GLN A 166 17.47 -4.79 10.37
N TYR A 167 18.17 -3.67 10.17
CA TYR A 167 17.54 -2.36 9.97
C TYR A 167 17.34 -2.08 8.47
N GLY A 168 16.16 -2.43 7.95
CA GLY A 168 15.74 -2.04 6.60
C GLY A 168 15.38 -0.56 6.52
N ARG A 169 15.70 0.09 5.38
CA ARG A 169 15.33 1.49 5.13
C ARG A 169 13.85 1.58 4.79
N VAL A 170 13.11 2.39 5.55
CA VAL A 170 11.70 2.74 5.28
C VAL A 170 11.63 4.23 5.01
N GLU A 171 11.21 4.57 3.79
CA GLU A 171 10.93 5.94 3.38
C GLU A 171 9.45 6.24 3.63
N THR A 172 9.15 7.45 4.10
CA THR A 172 7.79 7.88 4.41
C THR A 172 7.44 9.09 3.57
N ALA A 173 6.28 9.10 2.93
CA ALA A 173 5.84 10.21 2.09
C ALA A 173 4.50 10.78 2.57
N GLY A 174 4.54 11.97 3.20
CA GLY A 174 3.36 12.75 3.55
C GLY A 174 2.93 13.71 2.44
N GLY A 175 1.86 14.47 2.66
CA GLY A 175 1.22 15.30 1.60
C GLY A 175 2.11 16.36 0.93
N GLY A 176 3.22 16.75 1.55
CA GLY A 176 4.22 17.65 0.95
C GLY A 176 5.22 16.96 0.00
N ASP A 177 5.27 15.63 0.01
CA ASP A 177 6.14 14.81 -0.84
C ASP A 177 5.31 14.25 -2.01
N TRP A 178 5.79 14.43 -3.24
CA TRP A 178 5.15 13.90 -4.45
C TRP A 178 5.06 12.37 -4.45
N ASN A 179 5.93 11.67 -3.69
CA ASN A 179 5.84 10.22 -3.54
C ASN A 179 4.55 9.76 -2.84
N SER A 180 3.88 10.64 -2.08
CA SER A 180 2.60 10.31 -1.45
C SER A 180 1.51 9.99 -2.47
N VAL A 181 1.58 10.58 -3.67
CA VAL A 181 0.62 10.36 -4.77
C VAL A 181 0.55 8.89 -5.17
N TRP A 182 1.64 8.13 -5.06
CA TRP A 182 1.71 6.72 -5.44
C TRP A 182 1.05 5.76 -4.47
N ILE A 183 0.96 6.15 -3.20
CA ILE A 183 0.45 5.30 -2.12
C ILE A 183 -0.86 5.85 -1.55
N ALA A 184 -1.17 7.13 -1.76
CA ALA A 184 -2.33 7.81 -1.20
C ALA A 184 -2.84 8.88 -2.18
N GLY A 185 -2.98 8.55 -3.47
CA GLY A 185 -3.37 9.51 -4.52
C GLY A 185 -4.77 10.13 -4.36
N ASN A 186 -5.61 9.62 -3.47
CA ASN A 186 -6.87 10.26 -3.10
C ASN A 186 -6.66 11.40 -2.08
N ASP A 187 -5.59 11.36 -1.29
CA ASP A 187 -5.32 12.37 -0.28
C ASP A 187 -4.82 13.65 -0.94
N HIS A 188 -5.19 14.81 -0.39
CA HIS A 188 -4.86 16.13 -0.95
C HIS A 188 -5.28 16.29 -2.43
N CYS A 189 -6.31 15.56 -2.86
CA CYS A 189 -6.93 15.69 -4.17
C CYS A 189 -8.31 16.37 -4.04
N PRO A 190 -8.40 17.70 -4.22
CA PRO A 190 -9.68 18.43 -4.16
C PRO A 190 -10.79 17.81 -5.03
N SER A 191 -10.49 17.41 -6.26
CA SER A 191 -11.48 16.77 -7.14
C SER A 191 -12.05 15.47 -6.54
N HIS A 192 -11.21 14.66 -5.87
CA HIS A 192 -11.67 13.41 -5.21
C HIS A 192 -12.53 13.70 -3.97
N ALA A 193 -12.19 14.73 -3.20
CA ALA A 193 -13.02 15.18 -2.10
C ALA A 193 -14.39 15.68 -2.60
N LEU A 194 -14.41 16.42 -3.71
CA LEU A 194 -15.64 16.88 -4.35
C LEU A 194 -16.48 15.71 -4.89
N SER A 195 -15.88 14.71 -5.51
CA SER A 195 -16.62 13.53 -6.01
C SER A 195 -17.23 12.73 -4.87
N THR A 196 -16.50 12.61 -3.75
CA THR A 196 -16.99 11.99 -2.51
C THR A 196 -18.16 12.75 -1.91
N ALA A 197 -18.12 14.09 -1.93
CA ALA A 197 -19.22 14.94 -1.47
C ALA A 197 -20.43 14.85 -2.40
N HIS A 198 -20.23 14.84 -3.71
CA HIS A 198 -21.28 14.66 -4.70
C HIS A 198 -22.03 13.34 -4.51
N GLN A 199 -21.33 12.27 -4.09
CA GLN A 199 -21.94 10.98 -3.81
C GLN A 199 -23.09 11.07 -2.80
N LEU A 200 -23.03 11.99 -1.83
CA LEU A 200 -24.09 12.18 -0.83
C LEU A 200 -25.45 12.57 -1.44
N ASN A 201 -25.43 13.14 -2.65
CA ASN A 201 -26.61 13.55 -3.39
C ASN A 201 -27.18 12.46 -4.30
N THR A 202 -26.45 11.38 -4.54
CA THR A 202 -26.87 10.27 -5.42
C THR A 202 -28.06 9.51 -4.84
N THR A 203 -28.91 8.98 -5.72
CA THR A 203 -30.05 8.13 -5.35
C THR A 203 -29.58 6.88 -4.60
N THR A 204 -28.47 6.28 -5.06
CA THR A 204 -27.86 5.11 -4.43
C THR A 204 -27.48 5.38 -2.96
N TYR A 205 -26.84 6.51 -2.66
CA TYR A 205 -26.47 6.88 -1.30
C TYR A 205 -27.70 7.14 -0.42
N LYS A 206 -28.64 7.96 -0.91
CA LYS A 206 -29.86 8.32 -0.18
C LYS A 206 -30.69 7.09 0.18
N ASN A 207 -30.93 6.21 -0.78
CA ASN A 207 -31.68 4.97 -0.57
C ASN A 207 -30.97 4.04 0.43
N THR A 208 -29.65 3.85 0.27
CA THR A 208 -28.88 3.00 1.20
C THR A 208 -28.90 3.57 2.62
N SER A 209 -28.76 4.89 2.76
CA SER A 209 -28.85 5.58 4.06
C SER A 209 -30.21 5.37 4.73
N LEU A 210 -31.31 5.59 4.00
CA LEU A 210 -32.67 5.38 4.51
C LEU A 210 -32.91 3.93 4.93
N VAL A 211 -32.58 2.97 4.07
CA VAL A 211 -32.81 1.53 4.30
C VAL A 211 -31.93 0.99 5.45
N SER A 212 -30.72 1.53 5.63
CA SER A 212 -29.81 1.06 6.69
C SER A 212 -29.99 1.77 8.02
N ALA A 213 -30.73 2.88 8.09
CA ALA A 213 -30.92 3.65 9.33
C ALA A 213 -31.50 2.83 10.51
N PRO A 214 -32.56 2.01 10.33
CA PRO A 214 -33.08 1.18 11.44
C PRO A 214 -32.05 0.15 11.93
N PHE A 215 -31.25 -0.40 11.01
CA PHE A 215 -30.18 -1.33 11.37
C PHE A 215 -29.11 -0.64 12.23
N TYR A 216 -28.64 0.54 11.81
CA TYR A 216 -27.66 1.30 12.59
C TYR A 216 -28.20 1.64 13.99
N ALA A 217 -29.44 2.14 14.08
CA ALA A 217 -30.09 2.41 15.37
C ALA A 217 -30.13 1.17 16.27
N SER A 218 -30.40 -0.01 15.71
CA SER A 218 -30.42 -1.28 16.46
C SER A 218 -29.05 -1.72 17.00
N THR A 219 -27.95 -1.28 16.37
CA THR A 219 -26.58 -1.63 16.79
C THR A 219 -26.01 -0.73 17.88
N ILE A 220 -26.57 0.47 18.07
CA ILE A 220 -26.10 1.43 19.08
C ILE A 220 -26.00 0.81 20.49
N PRO A 221 -27.04 0.16 21.04
CA PRO A 221 -27.02 -0.31 22.43
C PRO A 221 -25.94 -1.36 22.70
N ALA A 222 -25.62 -2.21 21.72
CA ALA A 222 -24.74 -3.35 21.88
C ALA A 222 -23.26 -3.03 21.54
N VAL A 223 -23.02 -2.05 20.65
CA VAL A 223 -21.68 -1.82 20.08
C VAL A 223 -21.18 -0.40 20.34
N PHE A 224 -22.01 0.61 20.10
CA PHE A 224 -21.54 2.00 19.97
C PHE A 224 -21.84 2.88 21.18
N ARG A 225 -22.83 2.50 22.01
CA ARG A 225 -23.29 3.30 23.15
C ARG A 225 -22.14 3.70 24.08
N GLY A 226 -22.06 5.00 24.35
CA GLY A 226 -21.05 5.58 25.25
C GLY A 226 -19.64 5.65 24.64
N THR A 227 -19.45 5.19 23.40
CA THR A 227 -18.15 5.19 22.72
C THR A 227 -18.16 6.06 21.46
N ILE A 228 -19.19 5.90 20.62
CA ILE A 228 -19.41 6.73 19.42
C ILE A 228 -20.73 7.47 19.62
N PRO A 229 -20.77 8.81 19.43
CA PRO A 229 -22.02 9.57 19.53
C PRO A 229 -23.08 9.04 18.57
N ASP A 230 -24.30 8.82 19.07
CA ASP A 230 -25.42 8.26 18.29
C ASP A 230 -25.65 8.97 16.92
N PRO A 231 -25.53 10.31 16.78
CA PRO A 231 -25.66 10.98 15.48
C PRO A 231 -24.59 10.58 14.45
N MET A 232 -23.46 10.04 14.88
CA MET A 232 -22.40 9.53 13.99
C MET A 232 -22.65 8.09 13.55
N VAL A 233 -23.58 7.36 14.17
CA VAL A 233 -23.89 5.97 13.82
C VAL A 233 -24.83 5.92 12.62
N THR A 234 -24.31 6.27 11.45
CA THR A 234 -25.06 6.35 10.19
C THR A 234 -24.25 5.78 9.03
N TYR A 235 -24.91 5.56 7.88
CA TYR A 235 -24.26 5.09 6.66
C TYR A 235 -23.11 5.99 6.18
N HIS A 236 -23.14 7.28 6.53
CA HIS A 236 -22.05 8.21 6.22
C HIS A 236 -20.69 7.70 6.72
N ASN A 237 -20.68 7.16 7.95
CA ASN A 237 -19.50 6.66 8.65
C ASN A 237 -19.36 5.14 8.55
N ALA A 238 -19.98 4.49 7.56
CA ALA A 238 -20.06 3.03 7.47
C ALA A 238 -18.68 2.34 7.56
N ILE A 239 -17.66 2.91 6.92
CA ILE A 239 -16.28 2.38 6.91
C ILE A 239 -15.73 2.35 8.34
N ASP A 240 -15.71 3.50 9.02
CA ASP A 240 -15.14 3.60 10.36
C ASP A 240 -15.97 2.88 11.43
N LEU A 241 -17.30 2.85 11.28
CA LEU A 241 -18.18 2.08 12.16
C LEU A 241 -17.92 0.58 12.05
N TYR A 242 -17.68 0.08 10.83
CA TYR A 242 -17.27 -1.32 10.64
C TYR A 242 -15.88 -1.58 11.23
N GLU A 243 -14.90 -0.71 10.98
CA GLU A 243 -13.55 -0.85 11.56
C GLU A 243 -13.62 -0.91 13.09
N TYR A 244 -14.39 -0.01 13.72
CA TYR A 244 -14.58 -0.05 15.17
C TYR A 244 -15.29 -1.34 15.62
N ALA A 245 -16.36 -1.75 14.96
CA ALA A 245 -17.10 -2.96 15.35
C ALA A 245 -16.24 -4.23 15.21
N ALA A 246 -15.44 -4.34 14.15
CA ALA A 246 -14.51 -5.44 13.93
C ALA A 246 -13.39 -5.45 14.99
N TYR A 247 -12.84 -4.27 15.32
CA TYR A 247 -11.88 -4.11 16.39
C TYR A 247 -12.48 -4.50 17.76
N ALA A 248 -13.62 -3.92 18.12
CA ALA A 248 -14.28 -4.18 19.40
C ALA A 248 -14.72 -5.65 19.54
N LYS A 249 -15.07 -6.32 18.44
CA LYS A 249 -15.35 -7.77 18.45
C LYS A 249 -14.14 -8.60 18.92
N LEU A 250 -12.91 -8.14 18.64
CA LEU A 250 -11.67 -8.83 19.01
C LEU A 250 -11.11 -8.37 20.35
N HIS A 251 -11.32 -7.11 20.73
CA HIS A 251 -10.64 -6.47 21.87
C HIS A 251 -11.56 -6.10 23.05
N ASN A 252 -12.87 -6.34 22.94
CA ASN A 252 -13.84 -6.02 23.99
C ASN A 252 -14.81 -7.18 24.22
N ASP A 253 -14.69 -7.86 25.36
CA ASP A 253 -15.50 -9.03 25.73
C ASP A 253 -17.01 -8.77 25.69
N THR A 254 -17.44 -7.55 26.03
CA THR A 254 -18.86 -7.18 26.00
C THR A 254 -19.39 -7.12 24.58
N VAL A 255 -18.62 -6.52 23.65
CA VAL A 255 -19.00 -6.48 22.22
C VAL A 255 -18.83 -7.85 21.59
N ALA A 256 -17.78 -8.60 21.95
CA ALA A 256 -17.55 -9.97 21.49
C ALA A 256 -18.73 -10.89 21.80
N THR A 257 -19.37 -10.75 22.96
CA THR A 257 -20.54 -11.55 23.34
C THR A 257 -21.85 -11.02 22.75
N LYS A 258 -22.03 -9.69 22.70
CA LYS A 258 -23.31 -9.07 22.31
C LYS A 258 -23.50 -8.84 20.82
N LEU A 259 -22.43 -8.68 20.03
CA LEU A 259 -22.53 -8.39 18.60
C LEU A 259 -22.77 -9.67 17.80
N PRO A 260 -23.96 -9.87 17.20
CA PRO A 260 -24.22 -11.03 16.38
C PRO A 260 -23.34 -11.03 15.12
N THR A 261 -22.90 -12.21 14.68
CA THR A 261 -22.10 -12.36 13.45
C THR A 261 -22.81 -11.77 12.24
N ALA A 262 -24.13 -11.95 12.13
CA ALA A 262 -24.94 -11.37 11.06
C ALA A 262 -24.88 -9.83 11.03
N SER A 263 -24.90 -9.18 12.19
CA SER A 263 -24.78 -7.73 12.29
C SER A 263 -23.39 -7.24 11.89
N LEU A 264 -22.33 -7.94 12.29
CA LEU A 264 -20.96 -7.61 11.85
C LEU A 264 -20.82 -7.76 10.32
N THR A 265 -21.40 -8.82 9.74
CA THR A 265 -21.45 -9.02 8.29
C THR A 265 -22.21 -7.90 7.59
N ARG A 266 -23.34 -7.44 8.15
CA ARG A 266 -24.11 -6.34 7.59
C ARG A 266 -23.36 -5.00 7.66
N LEU A 267 -22.68 -4.72 8.78
CA LEU A 267 -21.78 -3.56 8.90
C LEU A 267 -20.67 -3.62 7.84
N ARG A 268 -20.05 -4.79 7.65
CA ARG A 268 -19.03 -4.99 6.61
C ARG A 268 -19.55 -4.72 5.22
N ALA A 269 -20.76 -5.21 4.90
CA ALA A 269 -21.37 -5.01 3.59
C ALA A 269 -21.65 -3.52 3.31
N LEU A 270 -22.16 -2.79 4.31
CA LEU A 270 -22.38 -1.34 4.19
C LEU A 270 -21.06 -0.57 4.06
N ALA A 271 -20.02 -0.96 4.81
CA ALA A 271 -18.68 -0.40 4.68
C ALA A 271 -18.08 -0.64 3.29
N ALA A 272 -18.20 -1.86 2.76
CA ALA A 272 -17.77 -2.19 1.41
C ALA A 272 -18.48 -1.33 0.36
N GLN A 273 -19.81 -1.18 0.47
CA GLN A 273 -20.59 -0.34 -0.44
C GLN A 273 -20.17 1.12 -0.38
N ARG A 274 -19.93 1.67 0.83
CA ARG A 274 -19.44 3.04 1.01
C ARG A 274 -18.03 3.20 0.43
N LEU A 275 -17.12 2.28 0.72
CA LEU A 275 -15.73 2.30 0.24
C LEU A 275 -15.65 2.21 -1.29
N TRP A 276 -16.42 1.30 -1.90
CA TRP A 276 -16.56 1.21 -3.36
C TRP A 276 -17.15 2.49 -3.95
N GLY A 277 -18.13 3.07 -3.28
CA GLY A 277 -18.73 4.32 -3.71
C GLY A 277 -17.78 5.53 -3.69
N ILE A 278 -16.70 5.50 -2.90
CA ILE A 278 -15.71 6.59 -2.79
C ILE A 278 -14.53 6.35 -3.75
N HIS A 279 -14.04 5.12 -3.85
CA HIS A 279 -12.79 4.80 -4.57
C HIS A 279 -12.99 3.92 -5.80
N GLY A 280 -14.12 3.23 -5.92
CA GLY A 280 -14.44 2.44 -7.10
C GLY A 280 -15.04 3.31 -8.20
N SER A 281 -14.85 2.87 -9.44
CA SER A 281 -15.57 3.35 -10.62
C SER A 281 -16.47 2.24 -11.13
N GLN A 282 -17.64 2.59 -11.64
CA GLN A 282 -18.39 1.66 -12.47
C GLN A 282 -17.74 1.60 -13.86
N GLY A 283 -17.43 0.40 -14.34
CA GLY A 283 -16.88 0.22 -15.69
C GLY A 283 -17.83 0.66 -16.80
N ALA A 284 -17.35 0.64 -18.05
CA ALA A 284 -18.07 1.07 -19.26
C ALA A 284 -19.42 0.38 -19.55
N SER A 285 -19.86 -0.58 -18.74
CA SER A 285 -21.14 -1.28 -18.85
C SER A 285 -22.35 -0.54 -18.28
N GLY A 286 -22.22 0.73 -17.88
CA GLY A 286 -23.32 1.71 -17.93
C GLY A 286 -24.51 1.49 -16.97
N ALA A 287 -24.29 0.99 -15.76
CA ALA A 287 -25.37 0.84 -14.77
C ALA A 287 -25.06 1.52 -13.44
N GLY A 288 -25.13 2.85 -13.44
CA GLY A 288 -25.25 3.65 -12.22
C GLY A 288 -24.89 5.12 -12.40
N ASP A 289 -24.79 5.82 -11.26
CA ASP A 289 -24.83 7.29 -11.17
C ASP A 289 -23.48 7.97 -11.49
N ASP A 290 -22.44 7.22 -11.91
CA ASP A 290 -21.11 7.77 -12.16
C ASP A 290 -21.04 8.42 -13.56
N ASP A 291 -20.80 9.74 -13.60
CA ASP A 291 -20.44 10.43 -14.82
C ASP A 291 -18.96 10.19 -15.20
N GLU A 292 -18.57 10.64 -16.40
CA GLU A 292 -17.20 10.46 -16.92
C GLU A 292 -16.14 11.02 -15.96
N TRP A 293 -16.40 12.20 -15.40
CA TRP A 293 -15.50 12.83 -14.42
C TRP A 293 -15.33 11.98 -13.16
N SER A 294 -16.42 11.48 -12.59
CA SER A 294 -16.41 10.59 -11.44
C SER A 294 -15.70 9.28 -11.73
N GLY A 295 -15.87 8.72 -12.93
CA GLY A 295 -15.19 7.49 -13.37
C GLY A 295 -13.65 7.62 -13.44
N VAL A 296 -13.13 8.83 -13.67
CA VAL A 296 -11.69 9.10 -13.64
C VAL A 296 -11.21 9.40 -12.22
N VAL A 297 -11.91 10.28 -11.51
CA VAL A 297 -11.44 10.85 -10.25
C VAL A 297 -11.63 9.92 -9.05
N LYS A 298 -12.72 9.13 -8.97
CA LYS A 298 -12.95 8.22 -7.83
C LYS A 298 -11.80 7.20 -7.65
N PRO A 299 -11.35 6.47 -8.68
CA PRO A 299 -10.24 5.52 -8.56
C PRO A 299 -8.85 6.16 -8.65
N ILE A 300 -8.70 7.47 -8.43
CA ILE A 300 -7.43 8.18 -8.65
C ILE A 300 -6.24 7.55 -7.90
N ALA A 301 -6.44 7.08 -6.66
CA ALA A 301 -5.40 6.38 -5.91
C ALA A 301 -4.95 5.06 -6.58
N GLY A 302 -5.87 4.36 -7.25
CA GLY A 302 -5.57 3.18 -8.04
C GLY A 302 -4.83 3.50 -9.34
N ARG A 303 -5.20 4.61 -9.99
CA ARG A 303 -4.57 5.08 -11.23
C ARG A 303 -3.14 5.55 -11.01
N THR A 304 -2.88 6.28 -9.92
CA THR A 304 -1.53 6.69 -9.55
C THR A 304 -0.69 5.50 -9.09
N PHE A 305 -1.29 4.58 -8.33
CA PHE A 305 -0.64 3.31 -8.02
C PHE A 305 -0.26 2.53 -9.30
N ALA A 306 -1.13 2.46 -10.30
CA ALA A 306 -0.84 1.80 -11.58
C ALA A 306 0.37 2.43 -12.29
N ALA A 307 0.47 3.77 -12.32
CA ALA A 307 1.65 4.45 -12.86
C ALA A 307 2.94 4.07 -12.11
N ARG A 308 2.87 3.97 -10.77
CA ARG A 308 3.99 3.54 -9.94
C ARG A 308 4.40 2.10 -10.22
N VAL A 309 3.44 1.20 -10.46
CA VAL A 309 3.71 -0.20 -10.79
C VAL A 309 4.51 -0.30 -12.08
N VAL A 310 4.07 0.35 -13.16
CA VAL A 310 4.82 0.34 -14.43
C VAL A 310 6.23 0.90 -14.22
N SER A 311 6.34 2.08 -13.60
CA SER A 311 7.63 2.75 -13.37
C SER A 311 8.65 1.88 -12.64
N LEU A 312 8.23 1.17 -11.58
CA LEU A 312 9.14 0.33 -10.79
C LEU A 312 9.43 -1.02 -11.46
N LEU A 313 8.47 -1.60 -12.17
CA LEU A 313 8.66 -2.90 -12.83
C LEU A 313 9.47 -2.78 -14.12
N SER A 314 9.46 -1.65 -14.83
CA SER A 314 10.38 -1.41 -15.96
C SER A 314 11.86 -1.43 -15.52
N GLY A 315 12.16 -1.33 -14.23
CA GLY A 315 13.49 -1.56 -13.66
C GLY A 315 14.01 -3.00 -13.78
N ALA A 316 13.15 -3.98 -14.12
CA ALA A 316 13.53 -5.38 -14.33
C ALA A 316 14.65 -5.55 -15.37
N MET A 317 14.69 -4.66 -16.35
CA MET A 317 15.62 -4.68 -17.48
C MET A 317 16.89 -3.85 -17.21
N SER A 318 17.06 -3.33 -16.00
CA SER A 318 18.23 -2.53 -15.65
C SER A 318 19.49 -3.40 -15.51
N ALA A 319 20.67 -2.76 -15.57
CA ALA A 319 21.96 -3.45 -15.43
C ALA A 319 22.16 -4.15 -14.07
N ARG A 320 21.33 -3.85 -13.07
CA ARG A 320 21.23 -4.58 -11.79
C ARG A 320 19.79 -5.05 -11.60
N PRO A 321 19.37 -6.16 -12.25
CA PRO A 321 18.06 -6.73 -11.99
C PRO A 321 18.02 -7.30 -10.57
N GLY A 322 16.81 -7.47 -10.01
CA GLY A 322 16.61 -7.91 -8.63
C GLY A 322 16.28 -6.76 -7.69
N ALA A 323 15.06 -6.23 -7.79
CA ALA A 323 14.51 -5.26 -6.84
C ALA A 323 13.21 -5.80 -6.20
N LEU A 324 13.04 -5.51 -4.91
CA LEU A 324 11.82 -5.77 -4.17
C LEU A 324 11.27 -4.44 -3.70
N ASN A 325 10.14 -4.03 -4.25
CA ASN A 325 9.49 -2.76 -3.95
C ASN A 325 8.30 -3.04 -3.03
N LEU A 326 8.33 -2.49 -1.81
CA LEU A 326 7.28 -2.66 -0.82
C LEU A 326 6.60 -1.31 -0.59
N LEU A 327 5.32 -1.22 -0.91
CA LEU A 327 4.48 -0.05 -0.70
C LEU A 327 3.49 -0.33 0.42
N PHE A 328 3.42 0.52 1.43
CA PHE A 328 2.48 0.38 2.54
C PHE A 328 1.45 1.51 2.50
N SER A 329 0.17 1.13 2.46
CA SER A 329 -0.96 2.07 2.29
C SER A 329 -2.22 1.59 3.02
N GLY A 330 -3.29 2.38 2.95
CA GLY A 330 -4.66 2.01 3.32
C GLY A 330 -5.45 1.43 2.14
N SER A 331 -6.77 1.46 2.24
CA SER A 331 -7.68 0.77 1.32
C SER A 331 -7.84 1.44 -0.06
N ALA A 332 -7.59 2.75 -0.16
CA ALA A 332 -7.92 3.51 -1.38
C ALA A 332 -7.22 2.99 -2.66
N PRO A 333 -5.89 2.71 -2.69
CA PRO A 333 -5.26 2.19 -3.89
C PRO A 333 -5.71 0.78 -4.25
N PHE A 334 -6.02 -0.07 -3.27
CA PHE A 334 -6.52 -1.43 -3.50
C PHE A 334 -7.87 -1.40 -4.23
N VAL A 335 -8.82 -0.60 -3.72
CA VAL A 335 -10.17 -0.51 -4.28
C VAL A 335 -10.14 0.23 -5.61
N GLY A 336 -9.41 1.35 -5.69
CA GLY A 336 -9.27 2.09 -6.94
C GLY A 336 -8.61 1.27 -8.05
N PHE A 337 -7.54 0.53 -7.74
CA PHE A 337 -6.86 -0.31 -8.72
C PHE A 337 -7.77 -1.45 -9.19
N SER A 338 -8.51 -2.06 -8.25
CA SER A 338 -9.46 -3.11 -8.55
C SER A 338 -10.54 -2.68 -9.56
N ALA A 339 -10.96 -1.41 -9.49
CA ALA A 339 -11.99 -0.86 -10.36
C ALA A 339 -11.53 -0.52 -11.78
N ILE A 340 -10.22 -0.32 -11.99
CA ILE A 340 -9.65 0.03 -13.30
C ILE A 340 -8.91 -1.14 -13.97
N SER A 341 -8.65 -2.23 -13.24
CA SER A 341 -7.85 -3.36 -13.72
C SER A 341 -8.68 -4.56 -14.15
N GLY A 342 -10.01 -4.45 -14.22
CA GLY A 342 -10.90 -5.57 -14.56
C GLY A 342 -11.07 -6.62 -13.45
N LEU A 343 -10.45 -6.43 -12.29
CA LEU A 343 -10.49 -7.39 -11.17
C LEU A 343 -11.88 -7.44 -10.53
N ALA A 344 -12.49 -6.28 -10.33
CA ALA A 344 -13.79 -6.14 -9.66
C ALA A 344 -14.96 -6.68 -10.51
N GLU A 345 -14.82 -6.69 -11.82
CA GLU A 345 -15.76 -7.28 -12.78
C GLU A 345 -15.72 -8.81 -12.71
N HIS A 346 -14.53 -9.38 -12.50
CA HIS A 346 -14.32 -10.83 -12.44
C HIS A 346 -14.62 -11.45 -11.08
N ASP A 347 -14.38 -10.72 -9.99
CA ASP A 347 -14.54 -11.25 -8.65
C ASP A 347 -14.99 -10.18 -7.64
N ALA A 348 -16.15 -10.41 -7.01
CA ALA A 348 -16.76 -9.48 -6.07
C ALA A 348 -15.90 -9.18 -4.83
N ARG A 349 -14.89 -10.01 -4.51
CA ARG A 349 -13.98 -9.79 -3.39
C ARG A 349 -13.14 -8.51 -3.55
N PHE A 350 -12.95 -8.04 -4.78
CA PHE A 350 -12.25 -6.80 -5.09
C PHE A 350 -13.14 -5.54 -4.94
N LYS A 351 -14.44 -5.72 -4.67
CA LYS A 351 -15.38 -4.64 -4.31
C LYS A 351 -15.57 -4.50 -2.80
N GLY A 352 -14.87 -5.34 -2.01
CA GLY A 352 -15.06 -5.46 -0.56
C GLY A 352 -14.14 -4.58 0.28
N VAL A 353 -14.32 -4.66 1.60
CA VAL A 353 -13.36 -4.11 2.56
C VAL A 353 -12.05 -4.88 2.49
N VAL A 354 -10.95 -4.14 2.35
CA VAL A 354 -9.58 -4.67 2.32
C VAL A 354 -9.19 -5.05 3.75
N GLU A 355 -8.86 -6.32 3.97
CA GLU A 355 -8.50 -6.78 5.31
C GLU A 355 -7.10 -6.30 5.73
N PRO A 356 -6.87 -6.10 7.04
CA PRO A 356 -5.53 -5.81 7.55
C PRO A 356 -4.47 -6.82 7.11
N GLY A 357 -3.33 -6.31 6.62
CA GLY A 357 -2.22 -7.12 6.10
C GLY A 357 -2.47 -7.76 4.73
N SER A 358 -3.53 -7.35 4.01
CA SER A 358 -3.75 -7.72 2.60
C SER A 358 -2.59 -7.29 1.71
N MET A 359 -2.37 -8.02 0.62
CA MET A 359 -1.30 -7.72 -0.34
C MET A 359 -1.74 -7.90 -1.78
N MET A 360 -1.42 -6.91 -2.63
CA MET A 360 -1.37 -7.04 -4.08
C MET A 360 0.09 -7.18 -4.51
N VAL A 361 0.41 -8.23 -5.26
CA VAL A 361 1.78 -8.58 -5.66
C VAL A 361 1.86 -8.61 -7.17
N PHE A 362 2.82 -7.90 -7.74
CA PHE A 362 3.20 -7.98 -9.14
C PHE A 362 4.59 -8.60 -9.22
N GLU A 363 4.74 -9.61 -10.08
CA GLU A 363 6.00 -10.28 -10.33
C GLU A 363 6.35 -10.15 -11.80
N VAL A 364 7.57 -9.69 -12.08
CA VAL A 364 8.16 -9.79 -13.42
C VAL A 364 9.11 -10.98 -13.41
N PHE A 365 8.89 -11.93 -14.31
CA PHE A 365 9.63 -13.18 -14.34
C PHE A 365 9.88 -13.63 -15.79
N SER A 366 10.83 -14.56 -15.96
CA SER A 366 11.05 -15.25 -17.23
C SER A 366 11.13 -16.76 -16.99
N TYR A 367 10.87 -17.51 -18.07
CA TYR A 367 11.07 -18.97 -18.13
C TYR A 367 12.47 -19.33 -18.63
N THR A 368 13.31 -18.33 -18.90
CA THR A 368 14.70 -18.49 -19.35
C THR A 368 15.61 -18.85 -18.17
N ASP A 369 16.71 -19.54 -18.48
CA ASP A 369 17.74 -19.88 -17.48
C ASP A 369 18.33 -18.58 -16.89
N PRO A 370 18.30 -18.38 -15.56
CA PRO A 370 18.89 -17.21 -14.92
C PRO A 370 20.40 -17.06 -15.18
N GLU A 371 21.10 -18.15 -15.46
CA GLU A 371 22.54 -18.14 -15.76
C GLU A 371 22.84 -17.67 -17.20
N ALA A 372 21.82 -17.63 -18.07
CA ALA A 372 21.95 -17.07 -19.42
C ALA A 372 22.00 -15.54 -19.44
N GLY A 373 21.84 -14.88 -18.28
CA GLY A 373 21.88 -13.44 -18.13
C GLY A 373 20.49 -12.80 -17.98
N VAL A 374 20.45 -11.47 -18.04
CA VAL A 374 19.20 -10.70 -17.91
C VAL A 374 18.37 -10.90 -19.19
N PRO A 375 17.11 -11.36 -19.10
CA PRO A 375 16.27 -11.60 -20.27
C PRO A 375 15.91 -10.29 -20.98
N GLY A 376 15.70 -10.40 -22.30
CA GLY A 376 15.09 -9.34 -23.10
C GLY A 376 13.63 -9.12 -22.73
N LYS A 377 13.09 -7.96 -23.11
CA LYS A 377 11.71 -7.55 -22.78
C LYS A 377 10.67 -8.54 -23.30
N GLU A 378 10.93 -9.14 -24.45
CA GLU A 378 10.12 -10.15 -25.14
C GLU A 378 9.98 -11.46 -24.35
N ASP A 379 10.96 -11.78 -23.51
CA ASP A 379 10.98 -12.98 -22.67
C ASP A 379 10.38 -12.75 -21.28
N LEU A 380 10.03 -11.50 -20.96
CA LEU A 380 9.45 -11.11 -19.69
C LEU A 380 7.93 -11.32 -19.66
N TRP A 381 7.49 -11.84 -18.53
CA TRP A 381 6.10 -12.05 -18.18
C TRP A 381 5.78 -11.32 -16.89
N VAL A 382 4.51 -10.96 -16.73
CA VAL A 382 3.95 -10.39 -15.51
C VAL A 382 2.86 -11.29 -14.97
N ARG A 383 2.88 -11.49 -13.65
CA ARG A 383 1.78 -12.13 -12.91
C ARG A 383 1.33 -11.22 -11.79
N PHE A 384 0.02 -11.13 -11.62
CA PHE A 384 -0.62 -10.48 -10.48
C PHE A 384 -1.11 -11.54 -9.48
N LEU A 385 -0.83 -11.32 -8.20
CA LEU A 385 -1.35 -12.12 -7.10
C LEU A 385 -2.02 -11.23 -6.06
N TYR A 386 -3.01 -11.78 -5.37
CA TYR A 386 -3.70 -11.11 -4.29
C TYR A 386 -3.91 -12.05 -3.10
N ARG A 387 -3.71 -11.50 -1.90
CA ARG A 387 -4.05 -12.10 -0.61
C ARG A 387 -4.90 -11.10 0.16
N ASN A 388 -6.13 -11.46 0.50
CA ASN A 388 -7.01 -10.61 1.29
C ASN A 388 -6.84 -10.93 2.78
N GLY A 389 -6.00 -10.18 3.48
CA GLY A 389 -5.75 -10.35 4.91
C GLY A 389 -4.86 -11.53 5.27
N THR A 390 -4.81 -11.83 6.57
CA THR A 390 -3.79 -12.72 7.15
C THR A 390 -4.33 -13.98 7.81
N ALA A 391 -5.64 -14.26 7.67
CA ALA A 391 -6.24 -15.48 8.17
C ALA A 391 -5.57 -16.74 7.58
N GLU A 392 -5.60 -17.84 8.33
CA GLU A 392 -4.85 -19.07 8.06
C GLU A 392 -5.18 -19.73 6.70
N ASN A 393 -6.38 -19.50 6.18
CA ASN A 393 -6.86 -20.00 4.90
C ASN A 393 -6.70 -19.00 3.74
N ASN A 394 -6.26 -17.77 4.01
CA ASN A 394 -6.09 -16.74 2.99
C ASN A 394 -4.73 -16.89 2.31
N ARG A 395 -4.75 -17.63 1.19
CA ARG A 395 -3.59 -17.90 0.34
C ARG A 395 -3.28 -16.73 -0.59
N LEU A 396 -2.02 -16.56 -0.96
CA LEU A 396 -1.60 -15.67 -2.05
C LEU A 396 -1.89 -16.37 -3.38
N MET A 397 -2.86 -15.85 -4.14
CA MET A 397 -3.41 -16.49 -5.33
C MET A 397 -3.29 -15.58 -6.56
N GLY A 398 -3.05 -16.17 -7.73
CA GLY A 398 -3.00 -15.41 -8.99
C GLY A 398 -4.38 -15.00 -9.50
N TYR A 399 -4.48 -13.83 -10.11
CA TYR A 399 -5.70 -13.37 -10.79
C TYR A 399 -5.36 -12.74 -12.16
N PRO A 400 -6.22 -12.91 -13.18
CA PRO A 400 -6.02 -12.28 -14.45
C PRO A 400 -6.32 -10.77 -14.33
N LEU A 401 -5.45 -9.94 -14.89
CA LEU A 401 -5.70 -8.51 -15.05
C LEU A 401 -6.44 -8.23 -16.37
N PHE A 402 -7.04 -7.04 -16.45
CA PHE A 402 -7.60 -6.42 -17.65
C PHE A 402 -8.64 -7.28 -18.36
N GLY A 403 -9.53 -7.88 -17.59
CA GLY A 403 -10.63 -8.64 -18.18
C GLY A 403 -10.22 -9.98 -18.79
N ARG A 404 -8.94 -10.38 -18.72
CA ARG A 404 -8.46 -11.64 -19.31
C ARG A 404 -9.15 -12.85 -18.68
N GLY A 405 -9.32 -13.91 -19.47
CA GLY A 405 -9.96 -15.14 -19.01
C GLY A 405 -9.22 -15.81 -17.83
N ARG A 406 -9.95 -16.56 -17.00
CA ARG A 406 -9.45 -17.17 -15.74
C ARG A 406 -8.23 -18.09 -15.89
N SER A 407 -7.94 -18.58 -17.10
CA SER A 407 -6.75 -19.39 -17.40
C SER A 407 -5.51 -18.58 -17.80
N LYS A 408 -5.64 -17.26 -18.00
CA LYS A 408 -4.59 -16.36 -18.50
C LYS A 408 -4.02 -15.47 -17.37
N MET A 409 -3.51 -16.12 -16.33
CA MET A 409 -2.93 -15.45 -15.14
C MET A 409 -1.64 -14.69 -15.45
N ASP A 410 -0.87 -15.19 -16.43
CA ASP A 410 0.37 -14.59 -16.88
C ASP A 410 0.12 -13.80 -18.16
N MET A 411 0.78 -12.65 -18.28
CA MET A 411 0.72 -11.82 -19.48
C MET A 411 2.11 -11.35 -19.91
N ARG A 412 2.28 -11.05 -21.19
CA ARG A 412 3.56 -10.54 -21.70
C ARG A 412 3.81 -9.15 -21.13
N PHE A 413 5.07 -8.84 -20.82
CA PHE A 413 5.43 -7.56 -20.23
C PHE A 413 5.03 -6.36 -21.13
N ALA A 414 5.18 -6.48 -22.45
CA ALA A 414 4.77 -5.42 -23.38
C ALA A 414 3.25 -5.13 -23.34
N GLU A 415 2.43 -6.19 -23.31
CA GLU A 415 0.97 -6.07 -23.17
C GLU A 415 0.59 -5.48 -21.81
N PHE A 416 1.33 -5.86 -20.75
CA PHE A 416 1.13 -5.30 -19.41
C PHE A 416 1.40 -3.79 -19.37
N GLU A 417 2.49 -3.33 -19.99
CA GLU A 417 2.80 -1.90 -20.06
C GLU A 417 1.76 -1.10 -20.84
N GLU A 418 1.24 -1.65 -21.93
CA GLU A 418 0.19 -1.02 -22.73
C GLU A 418 -1.11 -0.85 -21.93
N GLU A 419 -1.62 -1.96 -21.36
CA GLU A 419 -2.87 -1.98 -20.60
C GLU A 419 -2.77 -1.12 -19.33
N MET A 420 -1.67 -1.23 -18.57
CA MET A 420 -1.45 -0.37 -17.41
C MET A 420 -1.31 1.10 -17.81
N GLY A 421 -0.65 1.39 -18.92
CA GLY A 421 -0.49 2.74 -19.46
C GLY A 421 -1.82 3.40 -19.83
N GLY A 422 -2.82 2.62 -20.23
CA GLY A 422 -4.17 3.12 -20.52
C GLY A 422 -4.96 3.57 -19.29
N VAL A 423 -4.60 3.09 -18.10
CA VAL A 423 -5.32 3.41 -16.85
C VAL A 423 -4.51 4.25 -15.87
N ALA A 424 -3.19 4.28 -16.05
CA ALA A 424 -2.24 4.99 -15.20
C ALA A 424 -2.38 6.51 -15.27
N VAL A 425 -2.19 7.17 -14.14
CA VAL A 425 -2.13 8.64 -14.02
C VAL A 425 -0.83 8.99 -13.31
N GLY A 426 0.06 9.72 -13.99
CA GLY A 426 1.31 10.20 -13.40
C GLY A 426 1.10 11.38 -12.44
N VAL A 427 2.18 11.86 -11.81
CA VAL A 427 2.08 12.98 -10.85
C VAL A 427 1.62 14.28 -11.51
N GLY A 428 2.07 14.55 -12.74
CA GLY A 428 1.66 15.74 -13.49
C GLY A 428 0.18 15.72 -13.81
N GLU A 429 -0.31 14.59 -14.33
CA GLU A 429 -1.72 14.39 -14.65
C GLU A 429 -2.58 14.39 -13.38
N TRP A 430 -2.07 13.82 -12.29
CA TRP A 430 -2.71 13.90 -10.98
C TRP A 430 -2.84 15.36 -10.51
N CYS A 431 -1.76 16.15 -10.62
CA CYS A 431 -1.78 17.56 -10.26
C CYS A 431 -2.82 18.35 -11.06
N GLU A 432 -2.95 18.11 -12.37
CA GLU A 432 -4.00 18.72 -13.20
C GLU A 432 -5.39 18.20 -12.81
N GLY A 433 -5.62 16.89 -12.83
CA GLY A 433 -6.94 16.28 -12.65
C GLY A 433 -7.51 16.45 -11.24
N CYS A 434 -6.66 16.54 -10.22
CA CYS A 434 -7.08 16.82 -8.84
C CYS A 434 -7.24 18.31 -8.54
N GLU A 435 -6.82 19.20 -9.44
CA GLU A 435 -6.67 20.63 -9.16
C GLU A 435 -5.83 20.88 -7.88
N ALA A 436 -4.83 20.02 -7.64
CA ALA A 436 -4.08 20.02 -6.39
C ALA A 436 -3.21 21.29 -6.26
N GLY A 437 -3.22 21.88 -5.06
CA GLY A 437 -2.40 23.03 -4.68
C GLY A 437 -1.05 22.65 -4.06
N SER A 438 -0.63 21.38 -4.15
CA SER A 438 0.60 20.88 -3.53
C SER A 438 1.85 21.57 -4.07
N VAL A 439 2.86 21.78 -3.22
CA VAL A 439 4.05 22.58 -3.53
C VAL A 439 4.86 22.05 -4.73
N PHE A 440 4.78 20.75 -5.00
CA PHE A 440 5.48 20.11 -6.11
C PHE A 440 4.72 20.22 -7.45
N CYS A 441 3.42 20.51 -7.43
CA CYS A 441 2.59 20.47 -8.64
C CYS A 441 3.00 21.45 -9.75
N PRO A 442 3.45 22.68 -9.49
CA PRO A 442 3.90 23.57 -10.56
C PRO A 442 4.97 22.95 -11.46
N ALA A 443 5.97 22.31 -10.87
CA ALA A 443 7.07 21.67 -11.61
C ALA A 443 6.59 20.46 -12.44
N PHE A 444 5.68 19.65 -11.88
CA PHE A 444 5.14 18.48 -12.59
C PHE A 444 4.17 18.86 -13.72
N ARG A 445 3.39 19.94 -13.56
CA ARG A 445 2.53 20.48 -14.63
C ARG A 445 3.37 21.04 -15.78
N GLU A 446 4.42 21.80 -15.48
CA GLU A 446 5.35 22.30 -16.51
C GLU A 446 6.00 21.15 -17.28
N ALA A 447 6.47 20.11 -16.59
CA ALA A 447 7.05 18.94 -17.22
C ALA A 447 6.03 18.20 -18.13
N LEU A 448 4.78 18.09 -17.69
CA LEU A 448 3.69 17.49 -18.47
C LEU A 448 3.36 18.30 -19.72
N GLU A 449 3.24 19.63 -19.61
CA GLU A 449 3.02 20.50 -20.76
C GLU A 449 4.13 20.40 -21.80
N LYS A 450 5.39 20.32 -21.34
CA LYS A 450 6.54 20.13 -22.23
C LYS A 450 6.47 18.79 -22.96
N ALA A 451 6.17 17.70 -22.25
CA ALA A 451 6.02 16.38 -22.86
C ALA A 451 4.91 16.35 -23.92
N ARG A 452 3.78 17.02 -23.67
CA ARG A 452 2.69 17.16 -24.65
C ARG A 452 3.12 17.90 -25.93
N LYS A 453 3.93 18.97 -25.81
CA LYS A 453 4.45 19.73 -26.96
C LYS A 453 5.44 18.93 -27.80
N GLU A 454 6.33 18.18 -27.17
CA GLU A 454 7.31 17.31 -27.86
C GLU A 454 6.66 16.10 -28.55
N GLY A 455 5.52 15.61 -28.03
CA GLY A 455 4.71 14.58 -28.69
C GLY A 455 4.00 15.06 -29.96
N GLY A 456 3.58 16.33 -29.99
CA GLY A 456 2.84 16.92 -31.11
C GLY A 456 3.69 17.25 -32.35
N GLU A 457 5.00 17.46 -32.21
CA GLU A 457 5.88 17.74 -33.35
C GLU A 457 6.16 16.52 -34.24
N LYS A 458 5.90 15.29 -33.78
CA LYS A 458 6.14 14.06 -34.56
C LYS A 458 5.05 13.73 -35.59
N GLU A 459 3.89 14.40 -35.55
CA GLU A 459 2.82 14.19 -36.53
C GLU A 459 2.78 15.26 -37.65
N GLY A 460 3.63 16.29 -37.60
CA GLY A 460 3.60 17.44 -38.51
C GLY A 460 4.73 17.52 -39.54
N GLY A 461 5.46 16.43 -39.83
CA GLY A 461 6.67 16.46 -40.64
C GLY A 461 6.69 15.45 -41.78
N GLY A 462 5.99 15.74 -42.89
CA GLY A 462 6.10 14.91 -44.09
C GLY A 462 5.39 15.47 -45.33
N GLY A 463 6.15 16.09 -46.23
CA GLY A 463 5.84 16.07 -47.67
C GLY A 463 5.38 17.38 -48.31
N GLY A 464 6.31 18.33 -48.48
CA GLY A 464 6.20 19.32 -49.55
C GLY A 464 6.39 18.65 -50.91
N GLY A 465 5.39 18.71 -51.77
CA GLY A 465 5.42 18.26 -53.17
C GLY A 465 4.48 19.11 -54.03
N LYS A 466 5.03 19.74 -55.07
CA LYS A 466 4.35 20.56 -56.08
C LYS A 466 3.57 19.72 -57.10
N GLU A 467 2.73 20.43 -57.86
CA GLU A 467 1.87 20.04 -59.02
C GLU A 467 0.42 19.72 -58.61
N GLY A 468 -0.64 20.29 -59.17
CA GLY A 468 -0.89 20.95 -60.45
C GLY A 468 -2.22 20.39 -60.99
N GLY A 469 -3.29 21.17 -61.12
CA GLY A 469 -4.55 20.67 -61.73
C GLY A 469 -5.84 21.32 -61.23
N LYS A 470 -6.74 21.64 -62.16
CA LYS A 470 -7.95 22.48 -62.06
C LYS A 470 -9.23 21.76 -61.58
N GLU A 471 -10.16 22.61 -61.13
CA GLU A 471 -11.64 22.59 -61.25
C GLU A 471 -12.51 21.59 -60.46
N GLY A 472 -13.61 22.14 -59.91
CA GLY A 472 -14.85 21.40 -59.62
C GLY A 472 -15.39 21.62 -58.22
N GLY A 473 -16.49 22.37 -58.07
CA GLY A 473 -16.99 22.82 -56.77
C GLY A 473 -17.94 21.87 -56.04
N LYS A 474 -18.21 22.16 -54.76
CA LYS A 474 -19.55 22.29 -54.15
C LYS A 474 -19.43 22.56 -52.64
N LYS A 475 -20.21 23.55 -52.18
CA LYS A 475 -20.43 23.91 -50.78
C LYS A 475 -20.98 22.72 -49.98
N LYS A 476 -20.40 22.44 -48.80
CA LYS A 476 -21.10 21.81 -47.67
C LYS A 476 -20.74 22.53 -46.38
N LYS A 477 -21.79 22.88 -45.63
CA LYS A 477 -21.78 23.64 -44.37
C LYS A 477 -20.93 22.92 -43.31
N SER A 478 -20.01 23.63 -42.65
CA SER A 478 -19.36 23.12 -41.45
C SER A 478 -20.36 23.15 -40.30
N LYS A 479 -20.67 21.96 -39.76
CA LYS A 479 -21.16 21.83 -38.39
C LYS A 479 -19.91 21.74 -37.52
N LYS A 480 -19.82 22.62 -36.52
CA LYS A 480 -18.82 22.53 -35.46
C LYS A 480 -19.04 21.19 -34.75
N ALA A 481 -18.10 20.27 -34.90
CA ALA A 481 -17.95 19.11 -34.03
C ALA A 481 -16.99 19.52 -32.92
N THR A 482 -17.50 19.49 -31.69
CA THR A 482 -16.73 19.64 -30.45
C THR A 482 -15.84 18.40 -30.35
N ALA A 483 -14.55 18.58 -30.61
CA ALA A 483 -13.55 17.54 -30.45
C ALA A 483 -13.21 17.40 -28.97
N VAL A 484 -13.71 16.32 -28.35
CA VAL A 484 -13.14 15.71 -27.15
C VAL A 484 -12.76 14.29 -27.56
N GLU A 485 -11.62 14.19 -28.23
CA GLU A 485 -10.88 12.94 -28.42
C GLU A 485 -9.41 13.33 -28.41
N LEU A 486 -8.77 13.23 -27.24
CA LEU A 486 -7.33 13.16 -27.09
C LEU A 486 -7.08 12.40 -25.79
N GLY A 487 -7.02 11.08 -25.91
CA GLY A 487 -6.90 10.18 -24.76
C GLY A 487 -6.35 8.82 -25.15
N LEU A 488 -5.39 8.75 -26.07
CA LEU A 488 -4.56 7.57 -26.28
C LEU A 488 -3.23 7.99 -26.88
N GLY A 489 -2.14 7.65 -26.20
CA GLY A 489 -0.83 7.51 -26.83
C GLY A 489 0.27 8.47 -26.38
N LEU A 490 0.69 8.45 -25.11
CA LEU A 490 2.08 8.82 -24.73
C LEU A 490 2.63 7.99 -23.55
N GLY A 491 2.22 6.72 -23.42
CA GLY A 491 2.77 5.82 -22.39
C GLY A 491 4.24 5.40 -22.63
N ALA A 492 4.74 5.45 -23.86
CA ALA A 492 6.08 4.93 -24.18
C ALA A 492 7.20 5.99 -24.15
N ALA A 493 6.88 7.29 -24.31
CA ALA A 493 7.91 8.35 -24.36
C ALA A 493 8.34 8.83 -22.96
N GLY A 494 7.45 8.78 -21.97
CA GLY A 494 7.74 9.19 -20.59
C GLY A 494 8.80 8.33 -19.89
N VAL A 495 8.86 7.04 -20.20
CA VAL A 495 9.82 6.09 -19.57
C VAL A 495 11.25 6.30 -20.08
N VAL A 496 11.42 6.68 -21.35
CA VAL A 496 12.75 6.99 -21.92
C VAL A 496 13.28 8.33 -21.41
N LEU A 497 12.39 9.34 -21.28
CA LEU A 497 12.79 10.68 -20.83
C LEU A 497 13.09 10.75 -19.33
N THR A 498 12.38 9.99 -18.49
CA THR A 498 12.71 9.88 -17.06
C THR A 498 14.06 9.18 -16.83
N GLY A 499 14.40 8.18 -17.64
CA GLY A 499 15.73 7.55 -17.65
C GLY A 499 16.86 8.50 -18.11
N MET A 500 16.60 9.34 -19.11
CA MET A 500 17.55 10.38 -19.55
C MET A 500 17.72 11.51 -18.52
N MET A 501 16.66 11.90 -17.81
CA MET A 501 16.75 12.92 -16.77
C MET A 501 17.52 12.41 -15.54
N LEU A 502 17.33 11.15 -15.15
CA LEU A 502 18.07 10.54 -14.05
C LEU A 502 19.56 10.37 -14.38
N THR A 503 19.90 9.98 -15.62
CA THR A 503 21.30 9.87 -16.06
C THR A 503 21.96 11.25 -16.17
N PHE A 504 21.24 12.28 -16.63
CA PHE A 504 21.72 13.66 -16.65
C PHE A 504 21.97 14.22 -15.23
N LEU A 505 21.09 13.95 -14.27
CA LEU A 505 21.27 14.36 -12.87
C LEU A 505 22.45 13.64 -12.19
N ILE A 506 22.69 12.36 -12.52
CA ILE A 506 23.87 11.61 -12.06
C ILE A 506 25.15 12.18 -12.69
N TYR A 507 25.12 12.56 -13.97
CA TYR A 507 26.26 13.17 -14.66
C TYR A 507 26.57 14.58 -14.13
N ALA A 508 25.54 15.39 -13.87
CA ALA A 508 25.66 16.73 -13.28
C ALA A 508 26.27 16.66 -11.87
N ARG A 509 25.81 15.73 -11.02
CA ARG A 509 26.40 15.50 -9.68
C ARG A 509 27.86 15.01 -9.73
N ARG A 510 28.26 14.26 -10.76
CA ARG A 510 29.67 13.88 -10.98
C ARG A 510 30.52 15.06 -11.47
N GLY A 511 29.94 15.96 -12.27
CA GLY A 511 30.59 17.18 -12.72
C GLY A 511 30.89 18.16 -11.59
N GLU A 512 29.99 18.27 -10.61
CA GLU A 512 30.21 19.12 -9.43
C GLU A 512 31.25 18.56 -8.47
N ARG A 513 31.33 17.23 -8.31
CA ARG A 513 32.43 16.60 -7.55
C ARG A 513 33.82 16.85 -8.15
N LYS A 514 33.94 16.88 -9.49
CA LYS A 514 35.20 17.22 -10.16
C LYS A 514 35.57 18.71 -10.07
N LYS A 515 34.59 19.61 -9.87
CA LYS A 515 34.83 21.03 -9.60
C LYS A 515 35.23 21.30 -8.14
N ALA A 516 34.74 20.49 -7.20
CA ALA A 516 35.16 20.54 -5.80
C ALA A 516 36.60 20.03 -5.57
N GLU A 517 37.11 19.12 -6.41
CA GLU A 517 38.52 18.67 -6.39
C GLU A 517 39.49 19.66 -7.07
N GLY A 518 38.99 20.65 -7.82
CA GLY A 518 39.80 21.65 -8.54
C GLY A 518 40.05 22.96 -7.79
N TYR A 519 39.44 23.15 -6.62
CA TYR A 519 39.52 24.39 -5.83
C TYR A 519 40.26 24.22 -4.49
N GLY A 520 41.05 23.15 -4.37
CA GLY A 520 41.80 22.78 -3.16
C GLY A 520 43.31 23.00 -3.27
N ASN A 521 43.78 24.00 -4.02
CA ASN A 521 45.22 24.29 -4.08
C ASN A 521 45.51 25.78 -4.30
N LYS A 522 45.14 26.64 -3.34
CA LYS A 522 45.65 28.01 -3.23
C LYS A 522 45.33 28.65 -1.88
N GLU A 523 45.74 28.01 -0.79
CA GLU A 523 45.96 28.71 0.50
C GLU A 523 46.72 27.77 1.44
N ARG A 524 48.03 27.68 1.20
CA ARG A 524 48.96 27.13 2.18
C ARG A 524 50.22 27.97 2.16
N GLU A 525 50.14 29.17 2.72
CA GLU A 525 51.27 29.87 3.30
C GLU A 525 50.76 31.01 4.21
N ARG A 526 51.23 30.98 5.47
CA ARG A 526 51.05 31.95 6.57
C ARG A 526 49.73 31.91 7.36
N ALA A 527 49.76 31.16 8.46
CA ALA A 527 49.89 31.71 9.82
C ALA A 527 49.64 30.58 10.82
N GLY A 528 50.60 30.37 11.73
CA GLY A 528 50.47 29.42 12.84
C GLY A 528 49.88 30.07 14.08
N GLY A 529 49.47 29.23 15.03
CA GLY A 529 49.33 29.60 16.43
C GLY A 529 48.03 29.14 17.09
N GLU A 530 48.19 28.25 18.07
CA GLU A 530 47.39 28.09 19.31
C GLU A 530 46.26 27.04 19.33
N GLY A 531 46.23 26.32 20.46
CA GLY A 531 45.66 24.99 20.68
C GLY A 531 44.19 24.94 21.17
N PRO A 532 43.75 23.80 21.73
CA PRO A 532 42.40 23.28 21.53
C PRO A 532 41.39 23.74 22.60
N GLY A 533 40.25 24.27 22.14
CA GLY A 533 39.06 24.53 22.95
C GLY A 533 38.08 23.37 22.93
N SER A 534 37.93 22.75 24.11
CA SER A 534 36.88 21.81 24.49
C SER A 534 35.49 22.45 24.35
N TRP A 535 34.50 21.70 23.85
CA TRP A 535 33.08 22.10 23.95
C TRP A 535 32.31 21.01 24.68
N GLU A 536 32.00 21.29 25.95
CA GLU A 536 31.09 20.51 26.79
C GLU A 536 29.64 20.69 26.32
N MET A 537 28.88 19.59 26.31
CA MET A 537 27.43 19.59 26.16
C MET A 537 26.77 20.02 27.47
N GLY A 538 26.00 21.12 27.43
CA GLY A 538 25.19 21.56 28.55
C GLY A 538 23.84 20.86 28.61
N ASP A 539 23.67 20.00 29.60
CA ASP A 539 22.38 19.50 30.09
C ASP A 539 21.50 20.66 30.60
N ARG A 540 20.21 20.64 30.26
CA ARG A 540 19.17 21.42 30.96
C ARG A 540 17.93 20.57 31.18
N THR A 541 17.78 20.09 32.41
CA THR A 541 16.50 19.70 33.00
C THR A 541 15.81 20.91 33.67
N PRO A 542 14.47 20.89 33.80
CA PRO A 542 13.65 22.09 33.97
C PRO A 542 13.48 22.50 35.44
N LYS A 543 13.17 23.78 35.68
CA LYS A 543 12.66 24.29 36.96
C LYS A 543 11.23 24.80 36.80
N GLU A 544 10.38 24.33 37.71
CA GLU A 544 9.06 24.84 38.05
C GLU A 544 9.13 26.28 38.59
N GLY A 545 8.06 27.04 38.39
CA GLY A 545 7.83 28.35 39.00
C GLY A 545 6.64 29.08 38.38
N GLU A 546 5.59 29.22 39.18
CA GLU A 546 4.21 29.64 38.87
C GLU A 546 4.02 31.09 38.42
N GLY A 547 2.87 31.32 37.73
CA GLY A 547 1.96 32.44 38.05
C GLY A 547 2.01 33.69 37.16
N GLY A 548 0.96 33.93 36.36
CA GLY A 548 0.70 35.24 35.76
C GLY A 548 -0.32 35.26 34.64
N ALA A 549 -1.56 35.63 34.96
CA ALA A 549 -2.69 35.76 34.07
C ALA A 549 -2.52 36.85 32.99
N GLY A 550 -2.99 36.58 31.77
CA GLY A 550 -3.12 37.56 30.69
C GLY A 550 -4.07 37.07 29.60
N ARG A 551 -5.34 37.48 29.70
CA ARG A 551 -6.38 37.30 28.67
C ARG A 551 -6.04 38.15 27.42
N GLY A 552 -6.02 37.52 26.26
CA GLY A 552 -6.08 38.18 24.95
C GLY A 552 -7.17 37.51 24.10
N GLN A 553 -8.34 38.13 24.05
CA GLN A 553 -9.43 37.80 23.13
C GLN A 553 -9.06 38.22 21.71
N ALA A 554 -9.30 37.34 20.73
CA ALA A 554 -9.45 37.72 19.33
C ALA A 554 -10.83 37.25 18.85
N ASN A 555 -11.66 38.23 18.51
CA ASN A 555 -13.02 38.09 17.98
C ASN A 555 -13.03 37.46 16.58
N TYR A 556 -13.97 36.55 16.34
CA TYR A 556 -14.56 36.30 15.02
C TYR A 556 -16.09 36.40 15.13
N PRO A 557 -16.79 37.06 14.19
CA PRO A 557 -18.20 37.38 14.34
C PRO A 557 -19.10 36.16 14.04
N VAL A 558 -20.11 36.02 14.89
CA VAL A 558 -21.29 35.16 14.73
C VAL A 558 -22.26 35.86 13.78
N GLN A 559 -22.73 35.19 12.75
CA GLN A 559 -23.98 35.54 12.07
C GLN A 559 -25.01 34.44 12.31
N ASN A 560 -26.10 34.83 12.97
CA ASN A 560 -27.34 34.09 13.07
C ASN A 560 -28.12 34.27 11.76
N GLU A 561 -28.68 33.20 11.21
CA GLU A 561 -29.93 33.26 10.46
C GLU A 561 -30.80 32.06 10.84
N GLU A 562 -31.81 32.32 11.66
CA GLU A 562 -33.02 31.50 11.73
C GLU A 562 -34.06 32.10 10.76
N GLY A 563 -34.67 31.23 9.96
CA GLY A 563 -36.06 31.35 9.55
C GLY A 563 -36.32 31.82 8.12
N LEU A 564 -36.77 30.89 7.27
CA LEU A 564 -38.07 31.04 6.62
C LEU A 564 -38.68 29.68 6.22
N ARG A 565 -39.93 29.52 6.61
CA ARG A 565 -40.83 28.38 6.36
C ARG A 565 -41.36 28.35 4.93
N SER A 566 -41.76 27.13 4.54
CA SER A 566 -42.94 26.80 3.71
C SER A 566 -42.82 27.00 2.20
N MET A 567 -42.84 25.89 1.44
CA MET A 567 -43.65 25.82 0.23
C MET A 567 -44.11 24.39 -0.12
N SER A 568 -45.43 24.25 -0.08
CA SER A 568 -46.37 23.37 -0.80
C SER A 568 -45.97 21.98 -1.28
N VAL A 569 -46.76 21.03 -0.75
CA VAL A 569 -47.21 19.76 -1.32
C VAL A 569 -47.50 19.84 -2.83
N TYR A 570 -46.94 18.91 -3.60
CA TYR A 570 -47.50 18.44 -4.86
C TYR A 570 -47.54 16.92 -4.86
N SER A 571 -48.75 16.37 -4.89
CA SER A 571 -49.07 14.96 -5.10
C SER A 571 -48.99 14.64 -6.60
N VAL A 572 -48.25 13.59 -6.97
CA VAL A 572 -48.40 12.94 -8.28
C VAL A 572 -48.45 11.43 -8.08
N HIS A 573 -49.41 10.83 -8.75
CA HIS A 573 -49.88 9.46 -8.68
C HIS A 573 -48.82 8.39 -8.95
N GLU A 574 -48.98 7.27 -8.23
CA GLU A 574 -48.36 5.96 -8.45
C GLU A 574 -48.78 5.36 -9.81
N GLU A 575 -47.80 4.79 -10.52
CA GLU A 575 -48.01 3.63 -11.39
C GLU A 575 -47.03 2.54 -10.92
N GLU A 576 -47.59 1.39 -10.55
CA GLU A 576 -46.87 0.21 -10.07
C GLU A 576 -46.15 -0.47 -11.25
N GLU A 577 -44.81 -0.55 -11.19
CA GLU A 577 -44.05 -1.59 -11.89
C GLU A 577 -43.36 -2.49 -10.86
N GLU A 578 -43.66 -3.79 -10.97
CA GLU A 578 -43.20 -4.87 -10.11
C GLU A 578 -41.67 -5.04 -10.17
N ALA A 579 -40.97 -4.38 -9.26
CA ALA A 579 -39.51 -4.48 -9.14
C ALA A 579 -39.10 -5.78 -8.42
N VAL A 580 -38.31 -6.60 -9.13
CA VAL A 580 -37.69 -7.83 -8.64
C VAL A 580 -36.79 -7.52 -7.43
N ASN A 581 -37.08 -8.16 -6.29
CA ASN A 581 -36.36 -8.01 -5.02
C ASN A 581 -34.95 -8.66 -5.08
N PRO A 582 -33.85 -7.88 -4.96
CA PRO A 582 -32.47 -8.40 -5.03
C PRO A 582 -31.98 -9.07 -3.74
N LEU A 583 -32.84 -9.31 -2.74
CA LEU A 583 -32.49 -9.95 -1.47
C LEU A 583 -32.93 -11.43 -1.35
N ARG A 584 -33.34 -12.09 -2.43
CA ARG A 584 -33.72 -13.51 -2.38
C ARG A 584 -32.48 -14.42 -2.33
N GLU A 585 -32.41 -15.27 -1.31
CA GLU A 585 -31.36 -16.28 -1.14
C GLU A 585 -31.28 -17.23 -2.37
N PRO A 586 -30.06 -17.73 -2.73
CA PRO A 586 -29.92 -18.69 -3.81
C PRO A 586 -30.57 -20.03 -3.43
N VAL A 587 -31.43 -20.53 -4.32
CA VAL A 587 -32.02 -21.88 -4.24
C VAL A 587 -30.90 -22.92 -4.28
N ARG A 588 -30.91 -23.84 -3.32
CA ARG A 588 -29.99 -24.97 -3.23
C ARG A 588 -30.12 -25.89 -4.45
N VAL A 589 -29.00 -26.45 -4.89
CA VAL A 589 -28.88 -27.25 -6.12
C VAL A 589 -29.63 -28.58 -6.02
N GLU A 590 -30.05 -28.97 -4.82
CA GLU A 590 -30.75 -30.23 -4.55
C GLU A 590 -32.27 -30.21 -4.83
N ASP A 591 -32.88 -29.05 -5.12
CA ASP A 591 -34.34 -28.91 -5.30
C ASP A 591 -34.78 -28.55 -6.74
N ARG A 592 -34.15 -29.12 -7.77
CA ARG A 592 -34.68 -29.05 -9.15
C ARG A 592 -34.99 -30.42 -9.72
N VAL A 593 -36.29 -30.73 -9.78
CA VAL A 593 -36.89 -31.64 -10.77
C VAL A 593 -37.30 -30.82 -11.99
#